data_AF-A0A3B7MCR0-F1
#
_entry.id   AF-A0A3B7MCR0-F1
#
_cell.length_a   1.000
_cell.length_b   1.000
_cell.length_c   1.000
_cell.angle_alpha   90.00
_cell.angle_beta   90.00
_cell.angle_gamma   90.00
#
_symmetry.space_group_name_H-M   'P 1'
#
loop_
_entity.id
_entity.type
_entity.pdbx_description
1 polymer ?
#
loop_
_entity_poly.entity_id
_entity_poly.type
_entity_poly.pdbx_seq_one_letter_code
_entity_poly.pdbx_strand_id
1 'polypeptide(L)'
;MKTLPKERRYETFSYLPPLSDAQIARQIQYAIDQGYHPCVEFNESSDAEVRYWTMWKLPLFNCTNAQEVLNEVQQCRSEYPNCFIRVVAFDNIKQCQVMSFIVYKPNQTNSGYSGYRY
;
A
#
# COMPACT_ATOMS: atom_id res chain seq x y z
N MET A 1 32.12 -8.22 -8.40
CA MET A 1 31.17 -7.14 -8.76
C MET A 1 29.96 -7.78 -9.43
N LYS A 2 28.74 -7.46 -9.01
CA LYS A 2 27.51 -7.89 -9.70
C LYS A 2 26.82 -6.65 -10.28
N THR A 3 26.38 -6.73 -11.53
CA THR A 3 25.52 -5.70 -12.13
C THR A 3 24.13 -5.80 -11.50
N LEU A 4 23.58 -4.67 -11.05
CA LEU A 4 22.28 -4.64 -10.39
C LEU A 4 21.16 -4.85 -11.43
N PRO A 5 20.18 -5.73 -11.20
CA PRO A 5 19.04 -5.89 -12.09
C PRO A 5 18.10 -4.67 -12.02
N LYS A 6 17.39 -4.41 -13.12
CA LYS A 6 16.31 -3.42 -13.15
C LYS A 6 15.02 -4.08 -12.65
N GLU A 7 14.39 -3.47 -11.65
CA GLU A 7 13.13 -3.96 -11.05
C GLU A 7 12.25 -2.76 -10.68
N ARG A 8 10.93 -2.86 -10.93
CA ARG A 8 9.97 -1.80 -10.54
C ARG A 8 9.84 -1.74 -9.02
N ARG A 9 9.83 -0.52 -8.49
CA ARG A 9 9.71 -0.23 -7.04
C ARG A 9 8.44 0.56 -6.76
N TYR A 10 8.10 0.65 -5.48
CA TYR A 10 6.81 1.15 -5.00
C TYR A 10 6.98 2.00 -3.72
N GLU A 11 7.96 2.91 -3.74
CA GLU A 11 8.30 3.76 -2.60
C GLU A 11 8.70 2.99 -1.33
N THR A 12 8.32 3.49 -0.16
CA THR A 12 8.73 3.01 1.17
C THR A 12 8.59 1.49 1.30
N PHE A 13 9.62 0.86 1.86
CA PHE A 13 9.75 -0.59 2.07
C PHE A 13 9.86 -1.47 0.81
N SER A 14 9.73 -0.93 -0.42
CA SER A 14 9.74 -1.76 -1.64
C SER A 14 11.10 -2.37 -2.04
N TYR A 15 12.17 -2.03 -1.32
CA TYR A 15 13.50 -2.65 -1.43
C TYR A 15 13.75 -3.73 -0.37
N LEU A 16 12.85 -3.87 0.61
CA LEU A 16 12.92 -4.92 1.62
C LEU A 16 12.31 -6.22 1.06
N PRO A 17 12.58 -7.37 1.69
CA PRO A 17 11.77 -8.56 1.47
C PRO A 17 10.27 -8.26 1.66
N PRO A 18 9.37 -8.94 0.93
CA PRO A 18 7.93 -8.76 1.09
C PRO A 18 7.52 -8.85 2.56
N LEU A 19 6.76 -7.85 3.02
CA LEU A 19 6.31 -7.80 4.40
C LEU A 19 5.28 -8.91 4.64
N SER A 20 5.47 -9.66 5.72
CA SER A 20 4.44 -10.56 6.26
C SER A 20 3.28 -9.75 6.87
N ASP A 21 2.10 -10.37 6.99
CA ASP A 21 0.94 -9.75 7.65
C ASP A 21 1.26 -9.27 9.06
N ALA A 22 2.10 -9.99 9.82
CA ALA A 22 2.56 -9.57 11.14
C ALA A 22 3.48 -8.34 11.10
N GLN A 23 4.28 -8.15 10.05
CA GLN A 23 5.06 -6.93 9.86
C GLN A 23 4.19 -5.75 9.44
N ILE A 24 3.20 -5.98 8.56
CA ILE A 24 2.22 -4.97 8.17
C ILE A 24 1.41 -4.51 9.40
N ALA A 25 0.92 -5.45 10.20
CA ALA A 25 0.21 -5.17 11.46
C ALA A 25 1.02 -4.26 12.39
N ARG A 26 2.34 -4.50 12.52
CA ARG A 26 3.22 -3.66 13.34
C ARG A 26 3.38 -2.24 12.80
N GLN A 27 3.44 -2.06 11.47
CA GLN A 27 3.49 -0.71 10.88
C GLN A 27 2.16 0.05 11.10
N ILE A 28 1.04 -0.65 10.97
CA ILE A 28 -0.28 -0.09 11.26
C ILE A 28 -0.40 0.28 12.74
N GLN A 29 0.01 -0.62 13.64
CA GLN A 29 -0.03 -0.36 15.08
C GLN A 29 0.84 0.84 15.44
N TYR A 30 2.03 0.96 14.85
CA TYR A 30 2.86 2.16 15.01
C TYR A 30 2.10 3.44 14.63
N ALA A 31 1.38 3.46 13.51
CA ALA A 31 0.60 4.63 13.11
C ALA A 31 -0.51 4.97 14.13
N ILE A 32 -1.21 3.96 14.64
CA ILE A 32 -2.23 4.12 15.67
C ILE A 32 -1.61 4.67 16.97
N ASP A 33 -0.48 4.12 17.41
CA ASP A 33 0.22 4.53 18.63
C ASP A 33 0.72 5.98 18.55
N GLN A 34 1.04 6.46 17.34
CA GLN A 34 1.39 7.86 17.08
C GLN A 34 0.18 8.80 16.98
N GLY A 35 -1.05 8.28 17.05
CA GLY A 35 -2.28 9.06 16.87
C GLY A 35 -2.58 9.43 15.42
N TYR A 36 -1.97 8.74 14.46
CA TYR A 36 -2.25 8.94 13.03
C TYR A 36 -3.48 8.15 12.60
N HIS A 37 -4.09 8.59 11.51
CA HIS A 37 -5.33 8.02 10.99
C HIS A 37 -5.03 7.11 9.78
N PRO A 38 -5.11 5.78 9.91
CA PRO A 38 -4.89 4.86 8.79
C PRO A 38 -5.97 5.03 7.71
N CYS A 39 -5.59 4.81 6.47
CA CYS A 39 -6.50 4.76 5.33
C CYS A 39 -6.01 3.70 4.34
N VAL A 40 -6.94 3.09 3.62
CA VAL A 40 -6.66 2.13 2.56
C VAL A 40 -6.96 2.79 1.23
N GLU A 41 -6.04 2.67 0.29
CA GLU A 41 -6.20 3.22 -1.07
C GLU A 41 -5.80 2.16 -2.09
N PHE A 42 -6.47 2.19 -3.25
CA PHE A 42 -6.24 1.25 -4.33
C PHE A 42 -6.22 1.93 -5.69
N ASN A 43 -5.53 1.32 -6.65
CA ASN A 43 -5.45 1.81 -8.03
C ASN A 43 -5.09 0.67 -8.99
N GLU A 44 -5.54 0.74 -10.24
CA GLU A 44 -5.26 -0.28 -11.26
C GLU A 44 -3.79 -0.26 -11.69
N SER A 45 -3.15 0.91 -11.69
CA SER A 45 -1.73 1.09 -12.00
C SER A 45 -0.94 1.65 -10.81
N SER A 46 0.39 1.69 -10.93
CA SER A 46 1.30 2.21 -9.89
C SER A 46 2.29 3.21 -10.47
N ASP A 47 1.81 4.04 -11.40
CA ASP A 47 2.65 4.99 -12.13
C ASP A 47 3.02 6.16 -11.23
N ALA A 48 4.30 6.55 -11.23
CA ALA A 48 4.84 7.50 -10.26
C ALA A 48 4.32 8.93 -10.48
N GLU A 49 3.87 9.25 -11.69
CA GLU A 49 3.25 10.54 -12.02
C GLU A 49 1.82 10.66 -11.46
N VAL A 50 1.16 9.53 -11.17
CA VAL A 50 -0.21 9.48 -10.64
C VAL A 50 -0.19 9.64 -9.12
N ARG A 51 -0.64 10.81 -8.67
CA ARG A 51 -0.58 11.20 -7.24
C ARG A 51 -1.77 10.70 -6.41
N TYR A 52 -2.93 10.57 -7.02
CA TYR A 52 -4.17 10.20 -6.35
C TYR A 52 -4.54 8.76 -6.67
N TRP A 53 -4.84 8.00 -5.62
CA TRP A 53 -5.40 6.66 -5.71
C TRP A 53 -6.84 6.71 -5.20
N THR A 54 -7.67 5.74 -5.58
CA THR A 54 -9.04 5.67 -5.11
C THR A 54 -9.06 5.29 -3.63
N MET A 55 -9.79 6.06 -2.84
CA MET A 55 -9.97 5.80 -1.41
C MET A 55 -10.91 4.60 -1.22
N TRP A 56 -10.49 3.65 -0.39
CA TRP A 56 -11.38 2.58 0.08
C TRP A 56 -12.19 3.10 1.27
N LYS A 57 -13.50 3.27 1.07
CA LYS A 57 -14.43 3.84 2.05
C LYS A 57 -13.95 5.23 2.54
N LEU A 58 -13.53 5.35 3.79
CA LEU A 58 -13.05 6.55 4.45
C LEU A 58 -11.83 6.22 5.32
N PRO A 59 -10.98 7.20 5.69
CA PRO A 59 -9.95 6.99 6.70
C PRO A 59 -10.57 6.44 7.99
N LEU A 60 -9.88 5.50 8.62
CA LEU A 60 -10.35 4.84 9.84
C LEU A 60 -10.07 5.74 11.04
N PHE A 61 -10.87 6.79 11.17
CA PHE A 61 -10.81 7.72 12.30
C PHE A 61 -11.07 6.98 13.62
N ASN A 62 -10.29 7.32 14.65
CA ASN A 62 -10.35 6.67 15.98
C ASN A 62 -10.11 5.16 15.97
N CYS A 63 -9.43 4.61 14.94
CA CYS A 63 -9.03 3.21 14.95
C CYS A 63 -8.06 2.94 16.11
N THR A 64 -8.33 1.89 16.89
CA THR A 64 -7.50 1.53 18.06
C THR A 64 -6.81 0.18 17.89
N ASN A 65 -7.11 -0.56 16.81
CA ASN A 65 -6.64 -1.92 16.60
C ASN A 65 -6.20 -2.12 15.14
N ALA A 66 -4.94 -2.52 14.94
CA ALA A 66 -4.39 -2.81 13.61
C ALA A 66 -5.18 -3.88 12.84
N GLN A 67 -5.86 -4.80 13.54
CA GLN A 67 -6.69 -5.82 12.91
C GLN A 67 -7.88 -5.23 12.14
N GLU A 68 -8.44 -4.10 12.57
CA GLU A 68 -9.53 -3.43 11.85
C GLU A 68 -9.05 -2.96 10.48
N VAL A 69 -7.87 -2.33 10.41
CA VAL A 69 -7.26 -1.90 9.14
C VAL A 69 -6.94 -3.11 8.25
N LEU A 70 -6.41 -4.21 8.82
CA LEU A 70 -6.13 -5.43 8.07
C LEU A 70 -7.40 -6.04 7.48
N ASN A 71 -8.50 -6.04 8.23
CA ASN A 71 -9.80 -6.53 7.74
C ASN A 71 -10.29 -5.70 6.55
N GLU A 72 -10.12 -4.37 6.59
CA GLU A 72 -10.45 -3.49 5.46
C GLU A 72 -9.54 -3.74 4.26
N VAL A 73 -8.24 -4.00 4.46
CA VAL A 73 -7.33 -4.41 3.37
C VAL A 73 -7.80 -5.72 2.73
N GLN A 74 -8.23 -6.71 3.51
CA GLN A 74 -8.72 -7.99 2.96
C GLN A 74 -10.04 -7.80 2.20
N GLN A 75 -10.96 -6.97 2.69
CA GLN A 75 -12.20 -6.63 1.97
C GLN A 75 -11.89 -5.92 0.65
N CYS A 76 -11.02 -4.91 0.68
CA CYS A 76 -10.59 -4.18 -0.52
C CYS A 76 -9.94 -5.11 -1.55
N ARG A 77 -9.08 -6.03 -1.10
CA ARG A 77 -8.46 -7.06 -1.95
C ARG A 77 -9.47 -8.02 -2.57
N SER A 78 -10.51 -8.37 -1.83
CA SER A 78 -11.54 -9.30 -2.30
C SER A 78 -12.43 -8.64 -3.37
N GLU A 79 -12.75 -7.35 -3.21
CA GLU A 79 -13.53 -6.55 -4.16
C GLU A 79 -12.70 -6.16 -5.40
N TYR A 80 -11.43 -5.78 -5.21
CA TYR A 80 -10.52 -5.29 -6.24
C TYR A 80 -9.26 -6.16 -6.37
N PRO A 81 -9.38 -7.44 -6.78
CA PRO A 81 -8.26 -8.38 -6.83
C PRO A 81 -7.20 -8.00 -7.87
N ASN A 82 -7.54 -7.15 -8.84
CA ASN A 82 -6.67 -6.72 -9.93
C ASN A 82 -6.01 -5.35 -9.70
N CYS A 83 -6.20 -4.75 -8.52
CA CYS A 83 -5.61 -3.45 -8.18
C CYS A 83 -4.40 -3.59 -7.26
N PHE A 84 -3.52 -2.60 -7.29
CA PHE A 84 -2.57 -2.37 -6.20
C PHE A 84 -3.34 -1.82 -5.01
N ILE A 85 -2.92 -2.21 -3.80
CA ILE A 85 -3.48 -1.66 -2.56
C ILE A 85 -2.33 -1.18 -1.69
N ARG A 86 -2.45 0.06 -1.19
CA ARG A 86 -1.53 0.65 -0.22
C ARG A 86 -2.27 0.99 1.07
N VAL A 87 -1.54 0.89 2.17
CA VAL A 87 -1.95 1.50 3.44
C VAL A 87 -1.20 2.80 3.58
N VAL A 88 -1.95 3.85 3.89
CA VAL A 88 -1.41 5.18 4.21
C VAL A 88 -1.86 5.58 5.62
N ALA A 89 -1.16 6.54 6.23
CA ALA A 89 -1.63 7.17 7.46
C ALA A 89 -1.43 8.69 7.42
N PHE A 90 -2.39 9.42 7.98
CA PHE A 90 -2.43 10.88 7.98
C PHE A 90 -2.26 11.45 9.39
N ASP A 91 -1.39 12.46 9.50
CA ASP A 91 -1.29 13.36 10.64
C ASP A 91 -2.18 14.58 10.36
N ASN A 92 -3.22 14.75 11.17
CA ASN A 92 -4.17 15.86 11.04
C ASN A 92 -3.65 17.18 11.62
N ILE A 93 -2.64 17.16 12.48
CA ILE A 93 -2.01 18.36 13.03
C ILE A 93 -1.10 18.98 11.97
N LYS A 94 -0.25 18.16 11.33
CA LYS A 94 0.62 18.62 10.23
C LYS A 94 -0.08 18.66 8.88
N GLN A 95 -1.27 18.08 8.80
CA GLN A 95 -2.07 17.95 7.57
C GLN A 95 -1.28 17.29 6.43
N CYS A 96 -0.64 16.16 6.72
CA CYS A 96 0.20 15.45 5.75
C CYS A 96 0.11 13.94 5.91
N GLN A 97 0.37 13.21 4.82
CA GLN A 97 0.57 11.78 4.86
C GLN A 97 1.95 11.47 5.45
N VAL A 98 1.98 10.72 6.55
CA VAL A 98 3.21 10.42 7.31
C VAL A 98 3.72 9.00 7.08
N MET A 99 2.88 8.13 6.49
CA MET A 99 3.23 6.76 6.16
C MET A 99 2.51 6.35 4.87
N SER A 100 3.21 5.60 4.00
CA SER A 100 2.62 4.99 2.81
C SER A 100 3.48 3.83 2.32
N PHE A 101 2.86 2.66 2.19
CA PHE A 101 3.52 1.45 1.67
C PHE A 101 2.50 0.49 1.03
N ILE A 102 2.96 -0.26 0.02
CA ILE A 102 2.13 -1.26 -0.67
C ILE A 102 1.92 -2.48 0.23
N VAL A 103 0.67 -2.92 0.34
CA VAL A 103 0.27 -4.14 1.06
C VAL A 103 -0.22 -5.25 0.13
N TYR A 104 -0.60 -4.92 -1.10
CA TYR A 104 -1.01 -5.90 -2.11
C TYR A 104 -0.61 -5.45 -3.52
N LYS A 105 -0.15 -6.41 -4.33
CA LYS A 105 0.13 -6.24 -5.76
C LYS A 105 -0.75 -7.23 -6.51
N PRO A 106 -1.40 -6.82 -7.61
CA PRO A 106 -2.21 -7.74 -8.40
C PRO A 106 -1.32 -8.80 -9.04
N ASN A 107 -1.85 -10.02 -9.15
CA ASN A 107 -1.15 -11.12 -9.82
C ASN A 107 -0.96 -10.76 -11.30
N GLN A 108 0.28 -10.63 -11.75
CA GLN A 108 0.62 -10.42 -13.16
C GLN A 108 0.48 -11.71 -13.98
N THR A 109 -0.64 -12.43 -13.86
CA THR A 109 -0.86 -13.67 -14.63
C THR A 109 -1.46 -13.45 -16.01
N ASN A 110 -1.83 -12.24 -16.44
CA ASN A 110 -2.28 -11.97 -17.81
C ASN A 110 -2.27 -10.46 -18.15
N SER A 111 -1.09 -9.89 -18.37
CA SER A 111 -1.00 -8.61 -19.09
C SER A 111 -0.24 -8.88 -20.37
N GLY A 112 -0.97 -9.12 -21.46
CA GLY A 112 -0.46 -9.32 -22.83
C GLY A 112 0.18 -8.08 -23.44
N TYR A 113 0.97 -7.33 -22.67
CA TYR A 113 1.81 -6.26 -23.19
C TYR A 113 3.25 -6.77 -23.35
N SER A 114 3.46 -7.41 -24.50
CA SER A 114 4.77 -7.52 -25.13
C SER A 114 5.23 -6.11 -25.52
N GLY A 115 5.94 -5.43 -24.63
CA GLY A 115 6.55 -4.12 -24.87
C GLY A 115 8.08 -4.21 -24.84
N TYR A 116 8.66 -4.43 -26.02
CA TYR A 116 10.07 -4.30 -26.43
C TYR A 116 11.20 -4.53 -25.40
N ARG A 117 11.89 -5.66 -25.61
CA ARG A 117 13.31 -5.82 -25.32
C ARG A 117 14.12 -4.87 -26.21
N TYR A 118 14.77 -3.88 -25.60
CA TYR A 118 16.11 -3.40 -25.96
C TYR A 118 16.82 -2.99 -24.66
#